data_AF-A0AAV2TAS2-F1
#
_entry.id   AF-A0AAV2TAS2-F1
#
_cell.length_a   1.000
_cell.length_b   1.000
_cell.length_c   1.000
_cell.angle_alpha   90.00
_cell.angle_beta   90.00
_cell.angle_gamma   90.00
#
_symmetry.space_group_name_H-M   'P 1'
#
loop_
_entity.id
_entity.type
_entity.pdbx_description
1 polymer ?
#
loop_
_entity_poly.entity_id
_entity_poly.type
_entity_poly.pdbx_seq_one_letter_code
_entity_poly.pdbx_strand_id
1 'polypeptide(L)'
;MNLRVAKAYIALFGTLVPLYISVQMSLFICDQYVYYKYLQEVGLPYGRETDKEGCINRSTEYNSSGDYAKLNKAQEKTAYVTSTCNSVSMATGIVSTLVIGHLSDRCGRRFVLLWILLSEALHIASLALLMMFELHPWTTLAPNLIEGVLCGGLLSAIAQFSVCVVDLNKRISAGTAEDQKLREQQQQNKCWLLLALFDGFACLSLAAGNALGGEIVYDKGFTIAGLSTIIIFSPAVLSIYFVPETLSVMTEQHCMNQEENESLSCIREQQPTSHGSLLPRLRQLFVDLFKILCSADSATILVMAVLFLYSIAGMVEMHYMFLYLMGPPFCWNSAAVGLYSGVLDAISAVFSALLVAATVFCGVRLLKKPGGEESAPSDVRNNSEDSSHTEEDLQLSSPISNVKPNRHWSSYQGRLVSFLAIGLLFLLANKVVSGIACLFSQPAANVIVFIGMALKLVKSVIVPVIRALLASWIKANQQGRVFAIASLWERIGLLLSLATLPLIYAATLTTFIGSVFMVAAAIIGMALVFTGFIPVIYKRSTKL
;
A
#
# COMPACT_ATOMS: atom_id res chain seq x y z
N MET A 1 8.26 17.89 -22.25
CA MET A 1 7.21 16.87 -22.02
C MET A 1 6.13 17.06 -23.09
N ASN A 2 5.79 16.04 -23.88
CA ASN A 2 4.77 16.15 -24.93
C ASN A 2 3.44 16.63 -24.34
N LEU A 3 2.79 17.64 -24.94
CA LEU A 3 1.52 18.20 -24.48
C LEU A 3 0.43 17.13 -24.28
N ARG A 4 0.43 16.08 -25.12
CA ARG A 4 -0.48 14.92 -25.00
C ARG A 4 -0.24 14.10 -23.73
N VAL A 5 1.02 13.91 -23.34
CA VAL A 5 1.41 13.17 -22.14
C VAL A 5 1.09 14.00 -20.88
N ALA A 6 1.32 15.31 -20.93
CA ALA A 6 0.92 16.22 -19.85
C ALA A 6 -0.59 16.18 -19.61
N LYS A 7 -1.40 16.25 -20.68
CA LYS A 7 -2.86 16.11 -20.60
C LYS A 7 -3.29 14.76 -20.02
N ALA A 8 -2.61 13.68 -20.38
CA ALA A 8 -2.90 12.34 -19.84
C ALA A 8 -2.67 12.28 -18.31
N TYR A 9 -1.56 12.84 -17.81
CA TYR A 9 -1.32 12.92 -16.37
C TYR A 9 -2.36 13.77 -15.66
N ILE A 10 -2.73 14.92 -16.22
CA ILE A 10 -3.76 15.80 -15.62
C ILE A 10 -5.10 15.06 -15.54
N ALA A 11 -5.52 14.34 -16.58
CA ALA A 11 -6.75 13.56 -16.56
C ALA A 11 -6.68 12.41 -15.53
N LEU A 12 -5.51 11.77 -15.39
CA LEU A 12 -5.30 10.67 -14.45
C LEU A 12 -5.29 11.16 -12.99
N PHE A 13 -4.69 12.32 -12.70
CA PHE A 13 -4.83 12.97 -11.39
C PHE A 13 -6.26 13.47 -11.12
N GLY A 14 -6.92 14.02 -12.15
CA GLY A 14 -8.30 14.49 -12.06
C GLY A 14 -9.31 13.36 -11.81
N THR A 15 -8.99 12.12 -12.18
CA THR A 15 -9.79 10.93 -11.83
C THR A 15 -9.41 10.38 -10.46
N LEU A 16 -8.11 10.26 -10.16
CA LEU A 16 -7.58 9.74 -8.89
C LEU A 16 -8.15 10.49 -7.68
N VAL A 17 -7.95 11.81 -7.64
CA VAL A 17 -8.20 12.61 -6.43
C VAL A 17 -9.66 12.51 -5.96
N PRO A 18 -10.68 12.84 -6.79
CA PRO A 18 -12.07 12.74 -6.37
C PRO A 18 -12.50 11.30 -6.04
N LEU A 19 -11.99 10.30 -6.76
CA LEU A 19 -12.25 8.89 -6.46
C LEU A 19 -11.77 8.52 -5.06
N TYR A 20 -10.55 8.88 -4.69
CA TYR A 20 -9.97 8.46 -3.40
C TYR A 20 -10.60 9.20 -2.24
N ILE A 21 -10.88 10.50 -2.40
CA ILE A 21 -11.59 11.28 -1.38
C ILE A 21 -12.96 10.65 -1.11
N SER A 22 -13.75 10.40 -2.15
CA SER A 22 -15.11 9.88 -2.02
C SER A 22 -15.16 8.44 -1.50
N VAL A 23 -14.30 7.54 -1.97
CA VAL A 23 -14.25 6.15 -1.46
C VAL A 23 -13.88 6.15 0.02
N GLN A 24 -12.83 6.86 0.43
CA GLN A 24 -12.43 6.90 1.84
C GLN A 24 -13.47 7.58 2.73
N MET A 25 -14.08 8.65 2.24
CA MET A 25 -15.18 9.31 2.92
C MET A 25 -16.36 8.35 3.10
N SER A 26 -16.72 7.57 2.08
CA SER A 26 -17.80 6.58 2.17
C SER A 26 -17.54 5.49 3.22
N LEU A 27 -16.31 4.97 3.27
CA LEU A 27 -15.89 3.96 4.26
C LEU A 27 -15.97 4.53 5.68
N PHE A 28 -15.45 5.74 5.88
CA PHE A 28 -15.50 6.42 7.18
C PHE A 28 -16.95 6.65 7.62
N ILE A 29 -17.81 7.18 6.75
CA ILE A 29 -19.22 7.44 7.08
C ILE A 29 -19.95 6.12 7.38
N CYS A 30 -19.66 5.03 6.65
CA CYS A 30 -20.25 3.72 6.89
C CYS A 30 -19.88 3.20 8.30
N ASP A 31 -18.61 3.27 8.68
CA ASP A 31 -18.16 2.86 10.02
C ASP A 31 -18.86 3.68 11.13
N GLN A 32 -19.00 4.99 10.93
CA GLN A 32 -19.72 5.87 11.85
C GLN A 32 -21.23 5.57 11.91
N TYR A 33 -21.83 5.24 10.77
CA TYR A 33 -23.26 4.95 10.67
C TYR A 33 -23.63 3.66 11.40
N VAL A 34 -22.84 2.59 11.24
CA VAL A 34 -23.03 1.33 11.96
C VAL A 34 -22.96 1.57 13.46
N TYR A 35 -21.98 2.34 13.92
CA TYR A 35 -21.85 2.71 15.33
C TYR A 35 -23.05 3.51 15.84
N TYR A 36 -23.46 4.53 15.09
CA TYR A 36 -24.64 5.35 15.39
C TYR A 36 -25.91 4.52 15.59
N LYS A 37 -26.20 3.59 14.68
CA LYS A 37 -27.40 2.75 14.77
C LYS A 37 -27.37 1.83 15.98
N TYR A 38 -26.22 1.25 16.32
CA TYR A 38 -26.12 0.42 17.52
C TYR A 38 -26.17 1.22 18.83
N LEU A 39 -25.72 2.47 18.85
CA LEU A 39 -25.94 3.36 19.98
C LEU A 39 -27.43 3.69 20.14
N GLN A 40 -28.12 3.96 19.02
CA GLN A 40 -29.55 4.24 19.01
C GLN A 40 -30.38 3.04 19.50
N GLU A 41 -30.04 1.81 19.09
CA GLU A 41 -30.68 0.57 19.59
C GLU A 41 -30.60 0.43 21.11
N VAL A 42 -29.51 0.92 21.70
CA VAL A 42 -29.23 0.80 23.13
C VAL A 42 -29.73 2.03 23.91
N GLY A 43 -30.24 3.05 23.21
CA GLY A 43 -30.79 4.28 23.79
C GLY A 43 -29.72 5.29 24.25
N LEU A 44 -28.51 5.21 23.70
CA LEU A 44 -27.42 6.15 23.99
C LEU A 44 -27.33 7.24 22.92
N PRO A 45 -27.04 8.51 23.29
CA PRO A 45 -26.90 9.60 22.34
C PRO A 45 -25.61 9.45 21.53
N TYR A 46 -25.66 9.89 20.28
CA TYR A 46 -24.49 10.05 19.42
C TYR A 46 -24.00 11.50 19.53
N GLY A 47 -22.77 11.67 20.03
CA GLY A 47 -22.26 12.94 20.58
C GLY A 47 -22.33 14.15 19.64
N ARG A 48 -23.48 14.84 19.61
CA ARG A 48 -23.71 16.16 19.01
C ARG A 48 -23.64 17.24 20.11
N GLU A 49 -23.34 18.49 19.75
CA GLU A 49 -22.88 19.61 20.61
C GLU A 49 -23.52 19.79 22.00
N THR A 50 -24.77 19.41 22.21
CA THR A 50 -25.41 19.49 23.54
C THR A 50 -24.84 18.50 24.57
N ASP A 51 -24.02 17.53 24.13
CA ASP A 51 -23.50 16.42 24.93
C ASP A 51 -21.95 16.39 25.03
N LYS A 52 -21.23 17.49 24.74
CA LYS A 52 -19.79 17.56 25.12
C LYS A 52 -19.61 17.30 26.62
N GLU A 53 -20.60 17.65 27.42
CA GLU A 53 -20.70 17.33 28.84
C GLU A 53 -21.12 15.87 29.12
N GLY A 54 -21.81 15.20 28.19
CA GLY A 54 -22.42 13.88 28.38
C GLY A 54 -21.43 12.71 28.52
N CYS A 55 -20.17 12.88 28.10
CA CYS A 55 -19.11 11.89 28.31
C CYS A 55 -18.03 12.41 29.30
N ILE A 56 -17.86 13.74 29.39
CA ILE A 56 -16.83 14.41 30.22
C ILE A 56 -17.31 14.70 31.65
N ASN A 57 -18.55 15.16 31.86
CA ASN A 57 -19.11 15.38 33.21
C ASN A 57 -19.65 14.08 33.85
N ARG A 58 -19.80 13.02 33.05
CA ARG A 58 -20.29 11.71 33.52
C ARG A 58 -19.23 10.80 34.12
N SER A 59 -17.95 11.17 34.11
CA SER A 59 -16.91 10.46 34.86
C SER A 59 -17.07 10.58 36.38
N THR A 60 -17.84 11.57 36.87
CA THR A 60 -18.11 11.81 38.29
C THR A 60 -19.51 11.38 38.75
N GLU A 61 -20.43 11.09 37.82
CA GLU A 61 -21.85 10.81 38.13
C GLU A 61 -22.39 9.55 37.43
N TYR A 62 -21.53 8.58 37.09
CA TYR A 62 -21.98 7.24 36.68
C TYR A 62 -21.98 6.27 37.87
N ASN A 63 -23.07 6.31 38.63
CA ASN A 63 -23.45 5.22 39.53
C ASN A 63 -24.31 4.14 38.84
N SER A 64 -24.26 4.03 37.51
CA SER A 64 -24.93 2.92 36.79
C SER A 64 -23.93 2.16 35.92
N SER A 65 -23.40 1.07 36.48
CA SER A 65 -22.68 0.02 35.75
C SER A 65 -23.41 -0.46 34.48
N GLY A 66 -24.73 -0.24 34.41
CA GLY A 66 -25.57 -0.60 33.27
C GLY A 66 -25.29 0.18 31.98
N ASP A 67 -24.93 1.45 32.04
CA ASP A 67 -24.76 2.26 30.82
C ASP A 67 -23.39 2.07 30.16
N TYR A 68 -22.35 1.79 30.95
CA TYR A 68 -21.06 1.29 30.42
C TYR A 68 -21.22 -0.08 29.75
N ALA A 69 -21.99 -0.99 30.37
CA ALA A 69 -22.27 -2.30 29.77
C ALA A 69 -23.04 -2.17 28.45
N LYS A 70 -23.99 -1.24 28.38
CA LYS A 70 -24.72 -0.87 27.18
C LYS A 70 -23.81 -0.31 26.08
N LEU A 71 -22.91 0.61 26.41
CA LEU A 71 -21.94 1.18 25.48
C LEU A 71 -21.01 0.09 24.92
N ASN A 72 -20.44 -0.74 25.80
CA ASN A 72 -19.58 -1.85 25.41
C ASN A 72 -20.31 -2.80 24.45
N LYS A 73 -21.58 -3.08 24.70
CA LYS A 73 -22.41 -3.93 23.82
C LYS A 73 -22.61 -3.29 22.43
N ALA A 74 -22.78 -1.97 22.34
CA ALA A 74 -22.88 -1.27 21.06
C ALA A 74 -21.55 -1.30 20.28
N GLN A 75 -20.43 -1.09 20.98
CA GLN A 75 -19.08 -1.17 20.39
C GLN A 75 -18.74 -2.59 19.93
N GLU A 76 -19.09 -3.61 20.71
CA GLU A 76 -18.91 -5.02 20.38
C GLU A 76 -19.64 -5.39 19.09
N LYS A 77 -20.95 -5.06 19.00
CA LYS A 77 -21.76 -5.31 17.81
C LYS A 77 -21.21 -4.59 16.58
N THR A 78 -20.79 -3.33 16.75
CA THR A 78 -20.22 -2.53 15.66
C THR A 78 -18.95 -3.17 15.12
N ALA A 79 -18.03 -3.54 16.01
CA ALA A 79 -16.79 -4.19 15.62
C ALA A 79 -17.02 -5.53 14.90
N TYR A 80 -18.04 -6.29 15.32
CA TYR A 80 -18.42 -7.54 14.67
C TYR A 80 -18.92 -7.35 13.23
N VAL A 81 -19.83 -6.39 13.02
CA VAL A 81 -20.38 -6.08 11.70
C VAL A 81 -19.31 -5.50 10.77
N THR A 82 -18.55 -4.53 11.24
CA THR A 82 -17.44 -3.92 10.47
C THR A 82 -16.40 -4.97 10.09
N SER A 83 -16.02 -5.86 11.02
CA SER A 83 -15.08 -6.95 10.71
C SER A 83 -15.61 -7.89 9.64
N THR A 84 -16.88 -8.29 9.75
CA THR A 84 -17.52 -9.20 8.80
C THR A 84 -17.58 -8.58 7.41
N CYS A 85 -18.03 -7.32 7.30
CA CYS A 85 -18.14 -6.61 6.02
C CYS A 85 -16.77 -6.45 5.35
N ASN A 86 -15.77 -5.99 6.11
CA ASN A 86 -14.42 -5.79 5.59
C ASN A 86 -13.75 -7.11 5.17
N SER A 87 -13.99 -8.19 5.91
CA SER A 87 -13.46 -9.52 5.57
C SER A 87 -14.05 -10.06 4.28
N VAL A 88 -15.38 -9.92 4.11
CA VAL A 88 -16.07 -10.36 2.90
C VAL A 88 -15.65 -9.53 1.69
N SER A 89 -15.59 -8.20 1.83
CA SER A 89 -15.13 -7.30 0.77
C SER A 89 -13.69 -7.59 0.36
N MET A 90 -12.77 -7.74 1.33
CA MET A 90 -11.36 -8.03 1.04
C MET A 90 -11.15 -9.42 0.44
N ALA A 91 -11.83 -10.45 0.96
CA ALA A 91 -11.69 -11.82 0.45
C ALA A 91 -12.17 -11.93 -1.01
N THR A 92 -13.33 -11.33 -1.31
CA THR A 92 -13.84 -11.28 -2.69
C THR A 92 -12.98 -10.37 -3.56
N GLY A 93 -12.49 -9.25 -3.03
CA GLY A 93 -11.64 -8.32 -3.75
C GLY A 93 -10.28 -8.86 -4.16
N ILE A 94 -9.67 -9.76 -3.39
CA ILE A 94 -8.43 -10.45 -3.81
C ILE A 94 -8.66 -11.23 -5.11
N VAL A 95 -9.80 -11.91 -5.25
CA VAL A 95 -10.14 -12.65 -6.48
C VAL A 95 -10.41 -11.68 -7.63
N SER A 96 -11.23 -10.66 -7.40
CA SER A 96 -11.63 -9.68 -8.42
C SER A 96 -10.45 -8.88 -8.97
N THR A 97 -9.52 -8.45 -8.10
CA THR A 97 -8.32 -7.72 -8.53
C THR A 97 -7.43 -8.51 -9.49
N LEU A 98 -7.34 -9.84 -9.33
CA LEU A 98 -6.62 -10.70 -10.28
C LEU A 98 -7.32 -10.76 -11.64
N VAL A 99 -8.65 -10.90 -11.62
CA VAL A 99 -9.48 -10.90 -12.85
C VAL A 99 -9.34 -9.58 -13.59
N ILE A 100 -9.37 -8.47 -12.85
CA ILE A 100 -9.26 -7.12 -13.40
C ILE A 100 -7.87 -6.84 -13.96
N GLY A 101 -6.81 -7.33 -13.32
CA GLY A 101 -5.46 -7.30 -13.88
C GLY A 101 -5.41 -7.97 -15.25
N HIS A 102 -5.99 -9.17 -15.37
CA HIS A 102 -6.07 -9.89 -16.64
C HIS A 102 -6.92 -9.17 -17.69
N LEU A 103 -8.06 -8.62 -17.29
CA LEU A 103 -8.94 -7.86 -18.17
C LEU A 103 -8.25 -6.60 -18.69
N SER A 104 -7.45 -5.96 -17.84
CA SER A 104 -6.74 -4.71 -18.16
C SER A 104 -5.69 -4.91 -19.24
N ASP A 105 -5.05 -6.08 -19.28
CA ASP A 105 -4.09 -6.42 -20.33
C ASP A 105 -4.76 -6.75 -21.68
N ARG A 106 -6.04 -7.13 -21.70
CA ARG A 106 -6.77 -7.53 -22.93
C ARG A 106 -7.70 -6.47 -23.50
N CYS A 107 -8.47 -5.81 -22.64
CA CYS A 107 -9.53 -4.88 -23.03
C CYS A 107 -9.05 -3.42 -23.05
N GLY A 108 -7.80 -3.17 -22.69
CA GLY A 108 -7.25 -1.82 -22.53
C GLY A 108 -7.43 -1.27 -21.12
N ARG A 109 -6.60 -0.30 -20.77
CA ARG A 109 -6.55 0.31 -19.44
C ARG A 109 -7.73 1.23 -19.19
N ARG A 110 -8.17 1.99 -20.21
CA ARG A 110 -9.29 2.94 -20.06
C ARG A 110 -10.60 2.20 -19.75
N PHE A 111 -10.85 1.11 -20.46
CA PHE A 111 -12.04 0.28 -20.26
C PHE A 111 -12.10 -0.26 -18.83
N VAL A 112 -10.99 -0.80 -18.34
CA VAL A 112 -10.93 -1.33 -16.97
C VAL A 112 -11.08 -0.23 -15.93
N LEU A 113 -10.45 0.94 -16.09
CA LEU A 113 -10.65 2.06 -15.18
C LEU A 113 -12.11 2.54 -15.16
N LEU A 114 -12.78 2.56 -16.31
CA LEU A 114 -14.20 2.89 -16.40
C LEU A 114 -15.07 1.86 -15.65
N TRP A 115 -14.77 0.57 -15.80
CA TRP A 115 -15.46 -0.50 -15.07
C TRP A 115 -15.30 -0.36 -13.55
N ILE A 116 -14.07 -0.09 -13.09
CA ILE A 116 -13.77 0.21 -11.69
C ILE A 116 -14.63 1.39 -11.21
N LEU A 117 -14.63 2.51 -11.93
CA LEU A 117 -15.43 3.68 -11.56
C LEU A 117 -16.93 3.38 -11.53
N LEU A 118 -17.47 2.62 -12.48
CA LEU A 118 -18.90 2.29 -12.48
C LEU A 118 -19.30 1.44 -11.26
N SER A 119 -18.46 0.48 -10.88
CA SER A 119 -18.69 -0.35 -9.70
C SER A 119 -18.59 0.45 -8.40
N GLU A 120 -17.63 1.38 -8.29
CA GLU A 120 -17.51 2.27 -7.12
C GLU A 120 -18.67 3.25 -7.04
N ALA A 121 -19.16 3.74 -8.18
CA ALA A 121 -20.37 4.55 -8.24
C ALA A 121 -21.57 3.79 -7.66
N LEU A 122 -21.72 2.52 -8.03
CA LEU A 122 -22.77 1.65 -7.53
C LEU A 122 -22.62 1.40 -6.03
N HIS A 123 -21.39 1.15 -5.56
CA HIS A 123 -21.09 0.98 -4.14
C HIS A 123 -21.46 2.22 -3.32
N ILE A 124 -20.94 3.40 -3.70
CA ILE A 124 -21.20 4.67 -3.02
C ILE A 124 -22.70 5.01 -3.05
N ALA A 125 -23.38 4.82 -4.19
CA ALA A 125 -24.82 5.05 -4.30
C ALA A 125 -25.62 4.12 -3.38
N SER A 126 -25.25 2.84 -3.30
CA SER A 126 -25.92 1.87 -2.44
C SER A 126 -25.75 2.21 -0.95
N LEU A 127 -24.56 2.66 -0.53
CA LEU A 127 -24.32 3.15 0.84
C LEU A 127 -25.11 4.43 1.13
N ALA A 128 -25.16 5.38 0.20
CA ALA A 128 -25.93 6.61 0.37
C ALA A 128 -27.44 6.32 0.51
N LEU A 129 -27.98 5.42 -0.31
CA LEU A 129 -29.38 4.97 -0.19
C LEU A 129 -29.66 4.29 1.15
N LEU A 130 -28.73 3.45 1.62
CA LEU A 130 -28.82 2.79 2.92
C LEU A 130 -28.92 3.81 4.06
N MET A 131 -28.08 4.85 4.02
CA MET A 131 -28.10 5.94 4.99
C MET A 131 -29.38 6.77 4.89
N MET A 132 -29.85 7.09 3.68
CA MET A 132 -31.09 7.84 3.44
C MET A 132 -32.33 7.14 3.98
N PHE A 133 -32.42 5.83 3.82
CA PHE A 133 -33.55 5.03 4.32
C PHE A 133 -33.35 4.52 5.74
N GLU A 134 -32.28 4.93 6.41
CA GLU A 134 -32.02 4.57 7.80
C GLU A 134 -32.05 3.05 8.08
N LEU A 135 -31.58 2.26 7.12
CA LEU A 135 -31.65 0.80 7.15
C LEU A 135 -30.82 0.16 8.28
N HIS A 136 -31.16 -1.09 8.60
CA HIS A 136 -30.48 -1.86 9.64
C HIS A 136 -28.99 -2.08 9.32
N PRO A 137 -28.03 -1.99 10.28
CA PRO A 137 -26.59 -2.12 10.05
C PRO A 137 -26.13 -3.31 9.22
N TRP A 138 -26.72 -4.50 9.42
CA TRP A 138 -26.41 -5.70 8.61
C TRP A 138 -26.61 -5.54 7.09
N THR A 139 -27.43 -4.58 6.64
CA THR A 139 -27.62 -4.33 5.20
C THR A 139 -26.37 -3.73 4.54
N THR A 140 -25.41 -3.22 5.33
CA THR A 140 -24.11 -2.72 4.85
C THR A 140 -23.24 -3.81 4.22
N LEU A 141 -23.55 -5.09 4.47
CA LEU A 141 -22.86 -6.22 3.86
C LEU A 141 -23.05 -6.26 2.34
N ALA A 142 -24.22 -5.89 1.83
CA ALA A 142 -24.51 -5.96 0.40
C ALA A 142 -23.67 -4.95 -0.43
N PRO A 143 -23.60 -3.65 -0.07
CA PRO A 143 -22.66 -2.71 -0.70
C PRO A 143 -21.20 -3.20 -0.70
N ASN A 144 -20.71 -3.67 0.45
CA ASN A 144 -19.33 -4.16 0.60
C ASN A 144 -19.05 -5.41 -0.28
N LEU A 145 -20.04 -6.29 -0.44
CA LEU A 145 -19.94 -7.43 -1.34
C LEU A 145 -19.89 -6.99 -2.81
N ILE A 146 -20.67 -5.97 -3.19
CA ILE A 146 -20.66 -5.39 -4.54
C ILE A 146 -19.28 -4.83 -4.88
N GLU A 147 -18.68 -4.04 -3.98
CA GLU A 147 -17.33 -3.49 -4.14
C GLU A 147 -16.30 -4.61 -4.35
N GLY A 148 -16.31 -5.60 -3.44
CA GLY A 148 -15.39 -6.71 -3.46
C GLY A 148 -15.50 -7.59 -4.72
N VAL A 149 -16.72 -7.95 -5.14
CA VAL A 149 -16.95 -8.88 -6.28
C VAL A 149 -16.75 -8.21 -7.64
N LEU A 150 -17.18 -6.96 -7.82
CA LEU A 150 -17.15 -6.33 -9.15
C LEU A 150 -15.79 -5.73 -9.51
N CYS A 151 -15.06 -5.24 -8.52
CA CYS A 151 -13.88 -4.40 -8.73
C CYS A 151 -12.71 -4.73 -7.81
N GLY A 152 -12.99 -5.27 -6.63
CA GLY A 152 -11.98 -5.48 -5.59
C GLY A 152 -11.49 -4.19 -4.95
N GLY A 153 -12.31 -3.13 -5.03
CA GLY A 153 -12.16 -1.90 -4.27
C GLY A 153 -10.98 -1.02 -4.64
N LEU A 154 -10.65 -0.13 -3.70
CA LEU A 154 -9.56 0.85 -3.80
C LEU A 154 -8.19 0.22 -4.18
N LEU A 155 -7.90 -1.00 -3.73
CA LEU A 155 -6.64 -1.69 -4.04
C LEU A 155 -6.51 -2.03 -5.53
N SER A 156 -7.63 -2.31 -6.20
CA SER A 156 -7.67 -2.52 -7.65
C SER A 156 -7.37 -1.24 -8.39
N ALA A 157 -7.98 -0.14 -7.96
CA ALA A 157 -7.77 1.19 -8.52
C ALA A 157 -6.29 1.59 -8.42
N ILE A 158 -5.66 1.45 -7.25
CA ILE A 158 -4.23 1.74 -7.04
C ILE A 158 -3.36 0.99 -8.07
N ALA A 159 -3.62 -0.31 -8.25
CA ALA A 159 -2.86 -1.12 -9.19
C ALA A 159 -3.01 -0.63 -10.64
N GLN A 160 -4.24 -0.35 -11.07
CA GLN A 160 -4.50 0.10 -12.44
C GLN A 160 -3.92 1.48 -12.74
N PHE A 161 -4.06 2.43 -11.80
CA PHE A 161 -3.43 3.74 -11.97
C PHE A 161 -1.90 3.65 -12.00
N SER A 162 -1.30 2.82 -11.15
CA SER A 162 0.15 2.59 -11.15
C SER A 162 0.64 2.06 -12.49
N VAL A 163 -0.11 1.12 -13.10
CA VAL A 163 0.21 0.57 -14.42
C VAL A 163 0.07 1.63 -15.51
N CYS A 164 -0.99 2.46 -15.47
CA CYS A 164 -1.14 3.57 -16.42
C CYS A 164 0.01 4.58 -16.34
N VAL A 165 0.50 4.88 -15.15
CA VAL A 165 1.68 5.75 -14.93
C VAL A 165 2.94 5.15 -15.57
N VAL A 166 3.15 3.83 -15.38
CA VAL A 166 4.27 3.11 -15.99
C VAL A 166 4.19 3.12 -17.53
N ASP A 167 3.00 2.87 -18.08
CA ASP A 167 2.78 2.83 -19.54
C ASP A 167 2.96 4.22 -20.18
N LEU A 168 2.51 5.28 -19.51
CA LEU A 168 2.76 6.66 -19.94
C LEU A 168 4.25 7.01 -19.95
N ASN A 169 5.01 6.54 -18.95
CA ASN A 169 6.44 6.80 -18.89
C ASN A 169 7.21 6.07 -20.00
N LYS A 170 6.82 4.84 -20.38
CA LYS A 170 7.44 4.11 -21.50
C LYS A 170 7.31 4.84 -22.84
N ARG A 171 6.16 5.48 -23.10
CA ARG A 171 5.91 6.21 -24.36
C ARG A 171 6.78 7.46 -24.56
N ILE A 172 7.33 8.03 -23.48
CA ILE A 172 8.23 9.20 -23.55
C ILE A 172 9.60 8.80 -24.14
N SER A 173 9.96 7.51 -24.12
CA SER A 173 11.30 7.02 -24.41
C SER A 173 11.55 6.56 -25.85
N ALA A 174 10.57 6.67 -26.76
CA ALA A 174 10.72 6.23 -28.15
C ALA A 174 11.58 7.17 -29.04
N GLY A 175 12.68 7.74 -28.51
CA GLY A 175 13.54 8.71 -29.22
C GLY A 175 15.05 8.41 -29.11
N THR A 176 15.69 8.40 -30.28
CA THR A 176 17.12 8.32 -30.69
C THR A 176 18.16 7.64 -29.77
N ALA A 177 18.87 6.70 -30.40
CA ALA A 177 19.63 5.60 -29.85
C ALA A 177 21.12 5.91 -29.60
N GLU A 178 21.43 6.78 -28.65
CA GLU A 178 22.77 6.82 -28.04
C GLU A 178 22.65 7.02 -26.52
N ASP A 179 23.33 6.15 -25.76
CA ASP A 179 23.32 5.95 -24.29
C ASP A 179 22.13 5.20 -23.66
N GLN A 180 21.93 3.96 -24.09
CA GLN A 180 20.84 3.09 -23.63
C GLN A 180 20.89 2.76 -22.11
N LYS A 181 22.04 2.42 -21.52
CA LYS A 181 22.12 2.02 -20.09
C LYS A 181 21.91 3.19 -19.11
N LEU A 182 22.52 4.35 -19.38
CA LEU A 182 22.38 5.53 -18.51
C LEU A 182 20.96 6.13 -18.63
N ARG A 183 20.37 6.13 -19.84
CA ARG A 183 18.97 6.55 -20.04
C ARG A 183 17.98 5.58 -19.42
N GLU A 184 18.18 4.26 -19.53
CA GLU A 184 17.32 3.26 -18.88
C GLU A 184 17.28 3.46 -17.37
N GLN A 185 18.44 3.68 -16.73
CA GLN A 185 18.51 3.91 -15.28
C GLN A 185 17.93 5.27 -14.88
N GLN A 186 18.21 6.35 -15.62
CA GLN A 186 17.57 7.66 -15.40
C GLN A 186 16.06 7.61 -15.61
N GLN A 187 15.59 6.81 -16.57
CA GLN A 187 14.17 6.65 -16.88
C GLN A 187 13.44 5.84 -15.82
N GLN A 188 14.08 4.79 -15.31
CA GLN A 188 13.57 4.02 -14.18
C GLN A 188 13.46 4.92 -12.94
N ASN A 189 14.46 5.77 -12.67
CA ASN A 189 14.40 6.73 -11.56
C ASN A 189 13.27 7.76 -11.70
N LYS A 190 13.02 8.26 -12.92
CA LYS A 190 11.86 9.14 -13.21
C LYS A 190 10.53 8.41 -13.00
N CYS A 191 10.45 7.14 -13.42
CA CYS A 191 9.27 6.28 -13.19
C CYS A 191 8.97 6.13 -11.70
N TRP A 192 9.99 5.79 -10.91
CA TRP A 192 9.87 5.62 -9.46
C TRP A 192 9.46 6.91 -8.76
N LEU A 193 10.03 8.05 -9.15
CA LEU A 193 9.64 9.35 -8.61
C LEU A 193 8.18 9.66 -8.91
N LEU A 194 7.74 9.40 -10.13
CA LEU A 194 6.37 9.67 -10.57
C LEU A 194 5.35 8.75 -9.88
N LEU A 195 5.70 7.47 -9.71
CA LEU A 195 4.89 6.51 -8.95
C LEU A 195 4.79 6.93 -7.47
N ALA A 196 5.88 7.42 -6.88
CA ALA A 196 5.89 7.92 -5.51
C ALA A 196 5.06 9.19 -5.34
N LEU A 197 5.12 10.11 -6.31
CA LEU A 197 4.25 11.30 -6.31
C LEU A 197 2.78 10.88 -6.39
N PHE A 198 2.46 9.92 -7.26
CA PHE A 198 1.11 9.41 -7.42
C PHE A 198 0.56 8.77 -6.14
N ASP A 199 1.36 7.91 -5.50
CA ASP A 199 1.03 7.29 -4.21
C ASP A 199 0.87 8.33 -3.09
N GLY A 200 1.70 9.37 -3.08
CA GLY A 200 1.59 10.50 -2.15
C GLY A 200 0.28 11.28 -2.32
N PHE A 201 -0.11 11.60 -3.55
CA PHE A 201 -1.40 12.26 -3.84
C PHE A 201 -2.59 11.37 -3.49
N ALA A 202 -2.50 10.07 -3.74
CA ALA A 202 -3.50 9.10 -3.33
C ALA A 202 -3.68 9.12 -1.80
N CYS A 203 -2.59 9.03 -1.02
CA CYS A 203 -2.65 9.08 0.43
C CYS A 203 -3.21 10.41 0.97
N LEU A 204 -2.84 11.55 0.37
CA LEU A 204 -3.41 12.86 0.72
C LEU A 204 -4.92 12.93 0.44
N SER A 205 -5.36 12.30 -0.64
CA SER A 205 -6.79 12.21 -0.99
C SER A 205 -7.57 11.37 0.03
N LEU A 206 -7.01 10.24 0.48
CA LEU A 206 -7.60 9.43 1.56
C LEU A 206 -7.67 10.23 2.87
N ALA A 207 -6.59 10.94 3.23
CA ALA A 207 -6.55 11.79 4.40
C ALA A 207 -7.64 12.88 4.39
N ALA A 208 -7.85 13.53 3.23
CA ALA A 208 -8.92 14.50 3.05
C ALA A 208 -10.31 13.86 3.20
N GLY A 209 -10.51 12.64 2.68
CA GLY A 209 -11.76 11.89 2.85
C GLY A 209 -12.13 11.62 4.31
N ASN A 210 -11.15 11.23 5.15
CA ASN A 210 -11.35 11.03 6.59
C ASN A 210 -11.75 12.33 7.30
N ALA A 211 -11.05 13.44 7.02
CA ALA A 211 -11.31 14.72 7.66
C ALA A 211 -12.69 15.30 7.26
N LEU A 212 -13.01 15.29 5.96
CA LEU A 212 -14.30 15.77 5.45
C LEU A 212 -15.46 14.90 5.92
N GLY A 213 -15.29 13.58 5.93
CA GLY A 213 -16.29 12.63 6.43
C GLY A 213 -16.65 12.88 7.90
N GLY A 214 -15.65 13.09 8.76
CA GLY A 214 -15.84 13.38 10.18
C GLY A 214 -16.67 14.64 10.44
N GLU A 215 -16.30 15.74 9.80
CA GLU A 215 -16.94 17.05 9.98
C GLU A 215 -18.38 17.05 9.46
N ILE A 216 -18.61 16.54 8.25
CA ILE A 216 -19.93 16.56 7.62
C ILE A 216 -20.92 15.68 8.40
N VAL A 217 -20.47 14.52 8.90
CA VAL A 217 -21.29 13.65 9.75
C VAL A 217 -21.68 14.35 11.05
N TYR A 218 -20.75 15.06 11.67
CA TYR A 218 -20.98 15.75 12.93
C TYR A 218 -22.00 16.89 12.78
N ASP A 219 -21.79 17.78 11.80
CA ASP A 219 -22.59 18.99 11.60
C ASP A 219 -23.94 18.70 10.94
N LYS A 220 -23.92 17.90 9.84
CA LYS A 220 -25.05 17.79 8.91
C LYS A 220 -25.74 16.42 8.93
N GLY A 221 -25.17 15.45 9.65
CA GLY A 221 -25.71 14.09 9.78
C GLY A 221 -25.45 13.20 8.55
N PHE A 222 -25.89 11.94 8.65
CA PHE A 222 -25.54 10.87 7.70
C PHE A 222 -26.12 11.04 6.30
N THR A 223 -27.35 11.54 6.17
CA THR A 223 -28.00 11.71 4.86
C THR A 223 -27.25 12.71 3.97
N ILE A 224 -26.87 13.86 4.53
CA ILE A 224 -26.11 14.88 3.81
C ILE A 224 -24.68 14.38 3.53
N ALA A 225 -24.09 13.60 4.44
CA ALA A 225 -22.78 12.98 4.23
C ALA A 225 -22.78 11.95 3.07
N GLY A 226 -23.83 11.14 2.94
CA GLY A 226 -23.99 10.21 1.81
C GLY A 226 -24.11 10.96 0.47
N LEU A 227 -24.95 12.00 0.42
CA LEU A 227 -25.13 12.81 -0.78
C LEU A 227 -23.87 13.59 -1.17
N SER A 228 -23.15 14.16 -0.21
CA SER A 228 -21.89 14.88 -0.49
C SER A 228 -20.82 13.96 -1.07
N THR A 229 -20.81 12.69 -0.67
CA THR A 229 -19.90 11.68 -1.23
C THR A 229 -20.17 11.44 -2.72
N ILE A 230 -21.45 11.34 -3.12
CA ILE A 230 -21.85 11.22 -4.55
C ILE A 230 -21.41 12.46 -5.33
N ILE A 231 -21.61 13.66 -4.76
CA ILE A 231 -21.22 14.92 -5.40
C ILE A 231 -19.70 14.96 -5.63
N ILE A 232 -18.91 14.59 -4.62
CA ILE A 232 -17.44 14.56 -4.69
C ILE A 232 -16.94 13.48 -5.67
N PHE A 233 -17.68 12.38 -5.84
CA PHE A 233 -17.34 11.33 -6.79
C PHE A 233 -17.63 11.72 -8.26
N SER A 234 -18.64 12.56 -8.51
CA SER A 234 -19.07 12.93 -9.87
C SER A 234 -17.96 13.44 -10.82
N PRO A 235 -16.96 14.25 -10.38
CA PRO A 235 -15.87 14.69 -11.25
C PRO A 235 -14.94 13.54 -11.67
N ALA A 236 -14.84 12.46 -10.88
CA ALA A 236 -14.05 11.28 -11.26
C ALA A 236 -14.63 10.61 -12.50
N VAL A 237 -15.96 10.47 -12.57
CA VAL A 237 -16.69 9.89 -13.71
C VAL A 237 -16.60 10.79 -14.94
N LEU A 238 -16.61 12.11 -14.77
CA LEU A 238 -16.43 13.04 -15.90
C LEU A 238 -14.98 13.02 -16.41
N SER A 239 -14.01 12.92 -15.51
CA SER A 239 -12.58 13.00 -15.85
C SER A 239 -12.09 11.77 -16.62
N ILE A 240 -12.75 10.61 -16.50
CA ILE A 240 -12.36 9.38 -17.21
C ILE A 240 -12.48 9.50 -18.73
N TYR A 241 -13.39 10.35 -19.22
CA TYR A 241 -13.55 10.59 -20.66
C TYR A 241 -12.30 11.23 -21.28
N PHE A 242 -11.52 11.97 -20.48
CA PHE A 242 -10.27 12.59 -20.89
C PHE A 242 -9.05 11.68 -20.71
N VAL A 243 -9.19 10.54 -20.04
CA VAL A 243 -8.09 9.58 -19.87
C VAL A 243 -7.87 8.85 -21.20
N PRO A 244 -6.71 9.04 -21.86
CA PRO A 244 -6.43 8.35 -23.11
C PRO A 244 -6.12 6.87 -22.87
N GLU A 245 -6.32 6.05 -23.89
CA GLU A 245 -5.92 4.65 -23.84
C GLU A 245 -4.39 4.52 -23.79
N THR A 246 -3.86 4.06 -22.65
CA THR A 246 -2.43 3.97 -22.36
C THR A 246 -1.81 2.68 -22.89
N LEU A 247 -2.61 1.64 -23.07
CA LEU A 247 -2.19 0.44 -23.79
C LEU A 247 -2.68 0.52 -25.23
N SER A 248 -1.77 0.76 -26.18
CA SER A 248 -2.10 0.47 -27.58
C SER A 248 -2.28 -1.04 -27.68
N VAL A 249 -3.52 -1.51 -27.83
CA VAL A 249 -3.76 -2.87 -28.29
C VAL A 249 -2.86 -3.07 -29.51
N MET A 250 -2.06 -4.14 -29.53
CA MET A 250 -1.24 -4.51 -30.68
C MET A 250 -2.14 -4.85 -31.87
N THR A 251 -2.65 -3.81 -32.51
CA THR A 251 -3.28 -3.83 -33.81
C THR A 251 -2.64 -2.67 -34.55
N GLU A 252 -1.45 -2.91 -35.11
CA GLU A 252 -0.75 -2.14 -36.18
C GLU A 252 0.78 -2.14 -36.00
N GLN A 253 1.41 -3.31 -36.02
CA GLN A 253 2.83 -3.35 -36.40
C GLN A 253 3.22 -4.58 -37.24
N HIS A 254 2.26 -5.18 -37.96
CA HIS A 254 2.56 -6.29 -38.86
C HIS A 254 1.63 -6.44 -40.08
N CYS A 255 1.24 -5.34 -40.72
CA CYS A 255 0.68 -5.34 -42.08
C CYS A 255 0.95 -3.98 -42.73
N MET A 256 2.21 -3.70 -43.05
CA MET A 256 2.70 -2.80 -44.10
C MET A 256 4.19 -2.60 -43.83
N ASN A 257 4.99 -3.54 -44.32
CA ASN A 257 6.43 -3.45 -44.63
C ASN A 257 7.04 -4.85 -44.50
N GLN A 258 6.71 -5.73 -45.44
CA GLN A 258 7.56 -6.86 -45.74
C GLN A 258 7.37 -7.27 -47.19
N GLU A 259 7.95 -6.48 -48.09
CA GLU A 259 8.64 -7.06 -49.23
C GLU A 259 10.15 -6.95 -48.96
N GLU A 260 10.83 -8.03 -49.32
CA GLU A 260 12.28 -8.25 -49.37
C GLU A 260 13.05 -8.62 -48.08
N ASN A 261 13.46 -9.90 -48.12
CA ASN A 261 14.75 -10.48 -47.70
C ASN A 261 14.91 -11.05 -46.29
N GLU A 262 14.68 -12.36 -46.26
CA GLU A 262 15.42 -13.47 -45.63
C GLU A 262 16.43 -13.24 -44.50
N SER A 263 16.30 -14.18 -43.54
CA SER A 263 17.32 -14.76 -42.65
C SER A 263 17.64 -14.03 -41.34
N LEU A 264 16.84 -14.30 -40.30
CA LEU A 264 17.40 -14.72 -39.01
C LEU A 264 16.33 -15.37 -38.13
N SER A 265 16.67 -16.53 -37.57
CA SER A 265 15.87 -17.37 -36.69
C SER A 265 15.24 -16.61 -35.52
N CYS A 266 13.93 -16.35 -35.59
CA CYS A 266 13.14 -15.89 -34.46
C CYS A 266 12.45 -17.07 -33.76
N ILE A 267 12.58 -17.02 -32.45
CA ILE A 267 12.13 -17.97 -31.45
C ILE A 267 10.63 -18.24 -31.62
N ARG A 268 10.31 -19.51 -31.92
CA ARG A 268 9.03 -20.21 -31.75
C ARG A 268 7.91 -19.36 -31.13
N GLU A 269 7.11 -18.74 -31.98
CA GLU A 269 5.80 -18.21 -31.62
C GLU A 269 4.96 -19.35 -31.02
N GLN A 270 4.62 -19.24 -29.74
CA GLN A 270 3.52 -19.99 -29.16
C GLN A 270 2.21 -19.37 -29.67
N GLN A 271 1.63 -20.07 -30.63
CA GLN A 271 0.26 -19.99 -31.12
C GLN A 271 -0.77 -19.72 -29.99
N PRO A 272 -1.81 -18.89 -30.22
CA PRO A 272 -2.82 -18.56 -29.23
C PRO A 272 -3.77 -19.76 -29.04
N THR A 273 -3.43 -20.65 -28.11
CA THR A 273 -4.27 -21.81 -27.82
C THR A 273 -5.32 -21.51 -26.76
N SER A 274 -6.56 -21.47 -27.24
CA SER A 274 -7.80 -21.92 -26.58
C SER A 274 -8.35 -21.16 -25.37
N HIS A 275 -9.68 -21.12 -25.32
CA HIS A 275 -10.53 -20.80 -24.18
C HIS A 275 -10.24 -21.72 -22.96
N GLY A 276 -9.07 -21.58 -22.34
CA GLY A 276 -8.76 -22.22 -21.07
C GLY A 276 -9.51 -21.51 -19.94
N SER A 277 -10.28 -22.28 -19.16
CA SER A 277 -10.98 -21.76 -17.99
C SER A 277 -10.02 -21.02 -17.04
N LEU A 278 -10.52 -19.95 -16.42
CA LEU A 278 -9.72 -19.03 -15.59
C LEU A 278 -9.18 -19.72 -14.32
N LEU A 279 -9.90 -20.73 -13.83
CA LEU A 279 -9.60 -21.49 -12.61
C LEU A 279 -8.32 -22.35 -12.67
N PRO A 280 -8.07 -23.19 -13.69
CA PRO A 280 -6.81 -23.93 -13.79
C PRO A 280 -5.58 -23.04 -13.96
N ARG A 281 -5.70 -21.86 -14.59
CA ARG A 281 -4.60 -20.89 -14.69
C ARG A 281 -4.29 -20.21 -13.36
N LEU A 282 -5.31 -19.83 -12.59
CA LEU A 282 -5.11 -19.36 -11.21
C LEU A 282 -4.43 -20.44 -10.37
N ARG A 283 -4.88 -21.70 -10.47
CA ARG A 283 -4.25 -22.83 -9.79
C ARG A 283 -2.78 -22.98 -10.16
N GLN A 284 -2.44 -22.90 -11.45
CA GLN A 284 -1.06 -22.96 -11.92
C GLN A 284 -0.22 -21.79 -11.38
N LEU A 285 -0.75 -20.57 -11.37
CA LEU A 285 -0.09 -19.40 -10.78
C LEU A 285 0.21 -19.62 -9.29
N PHE A 286 -0.75 -20.12 -8.50
CA PHE A 286 -0.54 -20.42 -7.08
C PHE A 286 0.52 -21.50 -6.87
N VAL A 287 0.51 -22.56 -7.68
CA VAL A 287 1.50 -23.64 -7.60
C VAL A 287 2.91 -23.13 -7.94
N ASP A 288 3.04 -22.29 -8.96
CA ASP A 288 4.31 -21.70 -9.36
C ASP A 288 4.83 -20.69 -8.32
N LEU A 289 3.95 -19.86 -7.77
CA LEU A 289 4.27 -18.95 -6.65
C LEU A 289 4.74 -19.73 -5.41
N PHE A 290 4.07 -20.84 -5.08
CA PHE A 290 4.43 -21.68 -3.95
C PHE A 290 5.79 -22.37 -4.15
N LYS A 291 6.07 -22.89 -5.36
CA LYS A 291 7.38 -23.45 -5.70
C LYS A 291 8.50 -22.41 -5.58
N ILE A 292 8.24 -21.18 -6.02
CA ILE A 292 9.21 -20.08 -5.91
C ILE A 292 9.49 -19.77 -4.44
N LEU A 293 8.45 -19.72 -3.60
CA LEU A 293 8.59 -19.51 -2.16
C LEU A 293 9.43 -20.61 -1.49
N CYS A 294 9.20 -21.88 -1.84
CA CYS A 294 10.01 -23.00 -1.34
C CYS A 294 11.47 -22.95 -1.82
N SER A 295 11.73 -22.34 -2.98
CA SER A 295 13.08 -22.19 -3.53
C SER A 295 13.81 -20.92 -3.10
N ALA A 296 13.15 -20.04 -2.33
CA ALA A 296 13.71 -18.74 -1.94
C ALA A 296 14.76 -18.88 -0.83
N ASP A 297 15.76 -18.00 -0.86
CA ASP A 297 16.79 -17.93 0.18
C ASP A 297 16.17 -17.62 1.55
N SER A 298 16.74 -18.15 2.64
CA SER A 298 16.23 -17.96 4.00
C SER A 298 16.12 -16.48 4.42
N ALA A 299 17.02 -15.61 3.93
CA ALA A 299 16.95 -14.17 4.19
C ALA A 299 15.74 -13.51 3.49
N THR A 300 15.42 -13.94 2.27
CA THR A 300 14.24 -13.45 1.53
C THR A 300 12.96 -13.89 2.22
N ILE A 301 12.89 -15.15 2.67
CA ILE A 301 11.74 -15.67 3.44
C ILE A 301 11.55 -14.83 4.71
N LEU A 302 12.63 -14.48 5.41
CA LEU A 302 12.56 -13.67 6.62
C LEU A 302 12.02 -12.26 6.36
N VAL A 303 12.45 -11.58 5.29
CA VAL A 303 11.91 -10.25 4.92
C VAL A 303 10.44 -10.34 4.52
N MET A 304 10.06 -11.41 3.83
CA MET A 304 8.66 -11.68 3.48
C MET A 304 7.79 -11.92 4.72
N ALA A 305 8.33 -12.62 5.72
CA ALA A 305 7.68 -12.79 7.01
C ALA A 305 7.56 -11.46 7.77
N VAL A 306 8.57 -10.59 7.73
CA VAL A 306 8.48 -9.22 8.30
C VAL A 306 7.38 -8.42 7.62
N LEU A 307 7.30 -8.46 6.29
CA LEU A 307 6.23 -7.81 5.52
C LEU A 307 4.86 -8.32 5.96
N PHE A 308 4.69 -9.64 6.10
CA PHE A 308 3.46 -10.25 6.57
C PHE A 308 2.97 -9.71 7.91
N LEU A 309 3.86 -9.76 8.91
CA LEU A 309 3.56 -9.38 10.28
C LEU A 309 3.26 -7.89 10.35
N TYR A 310 3.99 -7.08 9.58
CA TYR A 310 3.69 -5.67 9.41
C TYR A 310 2.33 -5.43 8.76
N SER A 311 1.95 -6.18 7.73
CA SER A 311 0.62 -6.06 7.09
C SER A 311 -0.52 -6.42 8.04
N ILE A 312 -0.31 -7.37 8.95
CA ILE A 312 -1.30 -7.75 9.96
C ILE A 312 -1.51 -6.64 11.00
N ALA A 313 -0.45 -6.05 11.54
CA ALA A 313 -0.57 -5.18 12.72
C ALA A 313 -0.30 -3.68 12.46
N GLY A 314 0.42 -3.36 11.39
CA GLY A 314 0.87 -2.00 11.08
C GLY A 314 -0.07 -1.21 10.16
N MET A 315 -0.87 -1.88 9.34
CA MET A 315 -1.60 -1.20 8.26
C MET A 315 -3.01 -0.71 8.63
N VAL A 316 -3.76 -1.46 9.45
CA VAL A 316 -5.24 -1.49 9.45
C VAL A 316 -5.85 -0.89 10.73
N GLU A 317 -5.18 0.10 11.32
CA GLU A 317 -5.61 0.63 12.62
C GLU A 317 -6.96 1.36 12.57
N MET A 318 -7.35 1.93 11.43
CA MET A 318 -8.53 2.78 11.33
C MET A 318 -9.85 2.07 11.68
N HIS A 319 -9.97 0.76 11.43
CA HIS A 319 -11.24 0.03 11.58
C HIS A 319 -11.65 -0.26 13.02
N TYR A 320 -10.74 -0.10 13.98
CA TYR A 320 -11.05 -0.23 15.41
C TYR A 320 -10.63 1.00 16.22
N MET A 321 -9.74 1.84 15.69
CA MET A 321 -9.30 3.07 16.35
C MET A 321 -10.43 4.06 16.57
N PHE A 322 -11.40 4.17 15.65
CA PHE A 322 -12.54 5.07 15.85
C PHE A 322 -13.38 4.65 17.06
N LEU A 323 -13.66 3.33 17.21
CA LEU A 323 -14.37 2.80 18.38
C LEU A 323 -13.60 3.06 19.67
N TYR A 324 -12.27 2.85 19.62
CA TYR A 324 -11.38 3.12 20.74
C TYR A 324 -11.44 4.58 21.21
N LEU A 325 -11.33 5.53 20.27
CA LEU A 325 -11.32 6.96 20.57
C LEU A 325 -12.72 7.52 20.92
N MET A 326 -13.79 6.90 20.44
CA MET A 326 -15.16 7.27 20.81
C MET A 326 -15.57 6.70 22.17
N GLY A 327 -14.87 5.67 22.65
CA GLY A 327 -15.08 5.11 23.99
C GLY A 327 -14.42 5.93 25.11
N PRO A 328 -14.80 5.66 26.37
CA PRO A 328 -14.07 6.18 27.52
C PRO A 328 -12.63 5.61 27.54
N PRO A 329 -11.64 6.38 28.01
CA PRO A 329 -11.71 7.73 28.59
C PRO A 329 -11.64 8.89 27.57
N PHE A 330 -11.58 8.62 26.26
CA PHE A 330 -11.33 9.65 25.23
C PHE A 330 -12.59 10.41 24.83
N CYS A 331 -13.70 9.69 24.60
CA CYS A 331 -14.99 10.30 24.28
C CYS A 331 -14.94 11.29 23.10
N TRP A 332 -14.17 10.99 22.05
CA TRP A 332 -14.09 11.86 20.88
C TRP A 332 -15.37 11.78 20.05
N ASN A 333 -15.70 12.88 19.38
CA ASN A 333 -16.79 12.91 18.39
C ASN A 333 -16.26 12.51 17.00
N SER A 334 -17.17 12.33 16.04
CA SER A 334 -16.80 11.94 14.67
C SER A 334 -15.90 12.97 13.97
N ALA A 335 -16.09 14.27 14.24
CA ALA A 335 -15.24 15.33 13.72
C ALA A 335 -13.79 15.20 14.22
N ALA A 336 -13.59 15.01 15.52
CA ALA A 336 -12.26 14.85 16.11
C ALA A 336 -11.57 13.58 15.61
N VAL A 337 -12.28 12.45 15.51
CA VAL A 337 -11.71 11.20 14.98
C VAL A 337 -11.35 11.33 13.49
N GLY A 338 -12.21 11.97 12.69
CA GLY A 338 -11.95 12.22 11.28
C GLY A 338 -10.75 13.14 11.06
N LEU A 339 -10.69 14.27 11.79
CA LEU A 339 -9.58 15.21 11.74
C LEU A 339 -8.26 14.55 12.20
N TYR A 340 -8.30 13.80 13.30
CA TYR A 340 -7.18 13.01 13.81
C TYR A 340 -6.62 12.09 12.73
N SER A 341 -7.50 11.32 12.11
CA SER A 341 -7.14 10.33 11.11
C SER A 341 -6.58 11.01 9.84
N GLY A 342 -7.23 12.08 9.40
CA GLY A 342 -6.82 12.84 8.22
C GLY A 342 -5.46 13.54 8.39
N VAL A 343 -5.26 14.29 9.47
CA VAL A 343 -3.98 15.01 9.71
C VAL A 343 -2.82 14.03 9.81
N LEU A 344 -3.01 12.93 10.53
CA LEU A 344 -1.98 11.92 10.73
C LEU A 344 -1.55 11.26 9.41
N ASP A 345 -2.53 10.83 8.60
CA ASP A 345 -2.26 10.21 7.32
C ASP A 345 -1.63 11.21 6.33
N ALA A 346 -2.05 12.48 6.36
CA ALA A 346 -1.46 13.53 5.53
C ALA A 346 0.02 13.79 5.87
N ILE A 347 0.36 13.95 7.16
CA ILE A 347 1.75 14.18 7.58
C ILE A 347 2.61 12.94 7.26
N SER A 348 2.08 11.74 7.51
CA SER A 348 2.78 10.49 7.20
C SER A 348 3.02 10.31 5.70
N ALA A 349 2.06 10.71 4.85
CA ALA A 349 2.20 10.69 3.39
C ALA A 349 3.28 11.67 2.90
N VAL A 350 3.27 12.90 3.40
CA VAL A 350 4.28 13.92 3.05
C VAL A 350 5.67 13.46 3.50
N PHE A 351 5.79 12.91 4.70
CA PHE A 351 7.05 12.38 5.21
C PHE A 351 7.60 11.25 4.33
N SER A 352 6.74 10.30 3.92
CA SER A 352 7.14 9.23 3.00
C SER A 352 7.58 9.76 1.64
N ALA A 353 6.81 10.68 1.05
CA ALA A 353 7.13 11.26 -0.24
C ALA A 353 8.48 12.00 -0.22
N LEU A 354 8.76 12.77 0.84
CA LEU A 354 10.04 13.45 1.03
C LEU A 354 11.20 12.46 1.16
N LEU A 355 11.02 11.37 1.90
CA LEU A 355 12.03 10.32 2.04
C LEU A 355 12.31 9.63 0.70
N VAL A 356 11.26 9.25 -0.03
CA VAL A 356 11.42 8.62 -1.36
C VAL A 356 12.13 9.59 -2.30
N ALA A 357 11.73 10.86 -2.35
CA ALA A 357 12.42 11.88 -3.14
C ALA A 357 13.89 12.02 -2.75
N ALA A 358 14.21 12.02 -1.45
CA ALA A 358 15.58 12.07 -0.95
C ALA A 358 16.39 10.83 -1.34
N THR A 359 15.82 9.62 -1.27
CA THR A 359 16.50 8.38 -1.68
C THR A 359 16.79 8.34 -3.17
N VAL A 360 15.84 8.76 -4.01
CA VAL A 360 16.02 8.85 -5.47
C VAL A 360 17.08 9.89 -5.81
N PHE A 361 17.02 11.07 -5.20
CA PHE A 361 17.96 12.15 -5.44
C PHE A 361 19.38 11.83 -4.97
N CYS A 362 19.51 11.18 -3.81
CA CYS A 362 20.80 10.70 -3.29
C CYS A 362 21.38 9.56 -4.16
N GLY A 363 20.53 8.62 -4.61
CA GLY A 363 20.93 7.55 -5.53
C GLY A 363 21.45 8.06 -6.88
N VAL A 364 20.84 9.11 -7.43
CA VAL A 364 21.31 9.77 -8.66
C VAL A 364 22.67 10.45 -8.47
N ARG A 365 22.93 11.06 -7.30
CA ARG A 365 24.21 11.72 -7.00
C ARG A 365 25.36 10.74 -6.85
N LEU A 366 25.12 9.57 -6.27
CA LEU A 366 26.16 8.53 -6.11
C LEU A 366 26.62 7.93 -7.45
N LEU A 367 25.75 7.89 -8.46
CA LEU A 367 26.08 7.43 -9.81
C LEU A 367 26.84 8.48 -10.64
N LYS A 368 26.81 9.75 -10.23
CA LYS A 368 27.49 10.86 -10.93
C LYS A 368 28.94 11.05 -10.49
N LYS A 369 29.54 10.09 -9.76
CA LYS A 369 30.98 10.09 -9.45
C LYS A 369 31.71 9.11 -10.39
N PRO A 370 31.99 9.48 -11.66
CA PRO A 370 33.08 8.85 -12.40
C PRO A 370 34.42 9.31 -11.79
N GLY A 371 35.44 8.46 -11.86
CA GLY A 371 36.64 8.51 -11.04
C GLY A 371 37.49 9.77 -11.09
N GLY A 372 38.41 9.84 -10.12
CA GLY A 372 39.47 10.84 -10.04
C GLY A 372 39.88 11.11 -8.60
N GLU A 373 40.82 10.33 -8.09
CA GLU A 373 41.94 10.78 -7.24
C GLU A 373 42.77 9.57 -6.77
N GLU A 374 43.70 9.13 -7.62
CA GLU A 374 44.97 8.57 -7.17
C GLU A 374 46.01 8.77 -8.27
N SER A 375 46.75 9.88 -8.19
CA SER A 375 48.06 10.02 -8.84
C SER A 375 48.88 11.01 -8.04
N ALA A 376 49.71 10.49 -7.14
CA ALA A 376 50.91 11.20 -6.67
C ALA A 376 51.96 11.20 -7.80
N PRO A 377 52.87 12.20 -7.84
CA PRO A 377 53.77 12.41 -8.97
C PRO A 377 55.03 11.56 -8.82
N SER A 378 55.44 10.90 -9.91
CA SER A 378 56.80 10.37 -10.04
C SER A 378 57.27 10.51 -11.47
N ASP A 379 58.11 11.53 -11.64
CA ASP A 379 59.23 11.70 -12.56
C ASP A 379 59.27 10.89 -13.86
N VAL A 380 59.17 11.63 -14.96
CA VAL A 380 59.68 11.23 -16.26
C VAL A 380 61.21 11.39 -16.24
N ARG A 381 61.94 10.28 -16.41
CA ARG A 381 63.33 10.31 -16.85
C ARG A 381 63.52 9.32 -17.99
N ASN A 382 63.96 9.86 -19.12
CA ASN A 382 64.36 9.18 -20.35
C ASN A 382 65.33 8.02 -20.10
N ASN A 383 65.24 6.94 -20.90
CA ASN A 383 66.25 6.58 -21.90
C ASN A 383 65.88 5.30 -22.67
N SER A 384 65.97 5.43 -23.99
CA SER A 384 66.60 4.56 -25.01
C SER A 384 66.76 3.05 -24.85
N GLU A 385 66.67 2.40 -26.01
CA GLU A 385 67.41 1.21 -26.50
C GLU A 385 66.78 -0.20 -26.42
N ASP A 386 66.34 -0.64 -27.61
CA ASP A 386 66.83 -1.79 -28.40
C ASP A 386 66.38 -3.24 -28.15
N SER A 387 65.98 -3.89 -29.27
CA SER A 387 66.01 -5.34 -29.60
C SER A 387 65.13 -6.30 -28.75
N SER A 388 64.59 -7.45 -29.17
CA SER A 388 64.44 -8.23 -30.41
C SER A 388 63.67 -9.54 -30.04
N HIS A 389 63.08 -10.26 -31.02
CA HIS A 389 62.77 -11.72 -31.00
C HIS A 389 61.61 -12.25 -30.07
N THR A 390 60.76 -13.24 -30.35
CA THR A 390 60.44 -14.18 -31.47
C THR A 390 59.06 -14.82 -31.19
N GLU A 391 58.45 -15.41 -32.23
CA GLU A 391 57.27 -16.29 -32.28
C GLU A 391 57.29 -17.50 -31.30
N GLU A 392 56.10 -18.01 -30.91
CA GLU A 392 55.61 -19.40 -31.08
C GLU A 392 54.47 -19.80 -30.11
N ASP A 393 53.32 -20.15 -30.72
CA ASP A 393 52.46 -21.34 -30.53
C ASP A 393 51.83 -21.81 -29.19
N LEU A 394 50.48 -21.86 -29.27
CA LEU A 394 49.53 -22.95 -28.99
C LEU A 394 49.44 -23.68 -27.61
N GLN A 395 48.19 -23.64 -27.11
CA GLN A 395 47.44 -24.67 -26.35
C GLN A 395 47.79 -24.90 -24.87
N LEU A 396 46.82 -24.66 -23.97
CA LEU A 396 45.80 -25.66 -23.63
C LEU A 396 44.87 -25.15 -22.51
N SER A 397 43.58 -25.34 -22.74
CA SER A 397 42.44 -25.04 -21.87
C SER A 397 42.52 -25.65 -20.47
N SER A 398 42.15 -24.86 -19.45
CA SER A 398 41.60 -25.35 -18.19
C SER A 398 40.30 -24.61 -17.85
N PRO A 399 39.33 -25.29 -17.22
CA PRO A 399 37.92 -24.92 -17.30
C PRO A 399 37.61 -23.72 -16.41
N ILE A 400 36.75 -22.85 -16.93
CA ILE A 400 36.10 -21.74 -16.22
C ILE A 400 35.50 -22.29 -14.92
N SER A 401 36.20 -22.11 -13.81
CA SER A 401 35.64 -22.29 -12.48
C SER A 401 34.45 -21.35 -12.36
N ASN A 402 33.26 -21.91 -12.15
CA ASN A 402 32.06 -21.18 -11.80
C ASN A 402 32.32 -20.37 -10.51
N VAL A 403 32.79 -19.13 -10.66
CA VAL A 403 32.88 -18.19 -9.56
C VAL A 403 31.44 -17.81 -9.21
N LYS A 404 30.90 -18.45 -8.16
CA LYS A 404 29.68 -17.96 -7.49
C LYS A 404 29.92 -16.49 -7.14
N PRO A 405 29.07 -15.53 -7.58
CA PRO A 405 29.26 -14.14 -7.24
C PRO A 405 29.21 -13.99 -5.72
N ASN A 406 30.33 -13.54 -5.15
CA ASN A 406 30.50 -13.40 -3.72
C ASN A 406 29.51 -12.35 -3.20
N ARG A 407 28.44 -12.77 -2.52
CA ARG A 407 27.38 -11.88 -2.01
C ARG A 407 27.93 -11.09 -0.81
N HIS A 408 28.67 -10.01 -1.06
CA HIS A 408 29.19 -9.17 0.01
C HIS A 408 28.05 -8.36 0.67
N TRP A 409 27.98 -8.34 2.00
CA TRP A 409 27.05 -7.48 2.74
C TRP A 409 27.41 -6.01 2.49
N SER A 410 26.53 -5.26 1.84
CA SER A 410 26.83 -3.85 1.54
C SER A 410 26.45 -2.95 2.71
N SER A 411 27.22 -1.87 2.93
CA SER A 411 26.89 -0.84 3.92
C SER A 411 25.55 -0.14 3.63
N TYR A 412 25.01 -0.29 2.41
CA TYR A 412 23.67 0.16 2.04
C TYR A 412 22.57 -0.77 2.59
N GLN A 413 22.74 -2.09 2.46
CA GLN A 413 21.82 -3.08 3.03
C GLN A 413 21.74 -2.98 4.55
N GLY A 414 22.89 -2.81 5.21
CA GLY A 414 22.93 -2.58 6.67
C GLY A 414 22.16 -1.34 7.10
N ARG A 415 22.27 -0.23 6.36
CA ARG A 415 21.51 0.99 6.63
C ARG A 415 20.00 0.78 6.48
N LEU A 416 19.56 0.09 5.42
CA LEU A 416 18.13 -0.20 5.20
C LEU A 416 17.54 -1.09 6.31
N VAL A 417 18.27 -2.12 6.76
CA VAL A 417 17.83 -2.96 7.89
C VAL A 417 17.75 -2.14 9.18
N SER A 418 18.71 -1.26 9.44
CA SER A 418 18.64 -0.35 10.59
C SER A 418 17.45 0.60 10.51
N PHE A 419 17.18 1.20 9.34
CA PHE A 419 15.99 2.05 9.15
C PHE A 419 14.70 1.27 9.38
N LEU A 420 14.61 0.03 8.88
CA LEU A 420 13.47 -0.84 9.10
C LEU A 420 13.28 -1.15 10.60
N ALA A 421 14.36 -1.51 11.30
CA ALA A 421 14.31 -1.79 12.73
C ALA A 421 13.88 -0.56 13.55
N ILE A 422 14.41 0.63 13.23
CA ILE A 422 14.01 1.89 13.87
C ILE A 422 12.53 2.17 13.60
N GLY A 423 12.07 2.04 12.34
CA GLY A 423 10.66 2.26 12.00
C GLY A 423 9.71 1.31 12.72
N LEU A 424 10.07 0.02 12.81
CA LEU A 424 9.31 -0.97 13.56
C LEU A 424 9.33 -0.72 15.08
N LEU A 425 10.45 -0.20 15.63
CA LEU A 425 10.53 0.20 17.03
C LEU A 425 9.62 1.38 17.36
N PHE A 426 9.58 2.40 16.50
CA PHE A 426 8.65 3.53 16.64
C PHE A 426 7.20 3.06 16.56
N LEU A 427 6.89 2.14 15.63
CA LEU A 427 5.55 1.59 15.50
C LEU A 427 5.15 0.72 16.71
N LEU A 428 6.10 -0.06 17.24
CA LEU A 428 5.92 -0.83 18.48
C LEU A 428 5.60 0.11 19.64
N ALA A 429 6.38 1.17 19.81
CA ALA A 429 6.15 2.19 20.82
C ALA A 429 4.78 2.85 20.65
N ASN A 430 4.37 3.21 19.42
CA ASN A 430 3.03 3.73 19.15
C ASN A 430 1.92 2.77 19.64
N LYS A 431 2.03 1.48 19.34
CA LYS A 431 1.00 0.51 19.76
C LYS A 431 0.96 0.35 21.28
N VAL A 432 2.12 0.27 21.95
CA VAL A 432 2.19 0.19 23.42
C VAL A 432 1.60 1.45 24.04
N VAL A 433 2.01 2.64 23.57
CA VAL A 433 1.50 3.93 24.04
C VAL A 433 -0.01 4.03 23.84
N SER A 434 -0.51 3.66 22.66
CA SER A 434 -1.95 3.68 22.35
C SER A 434 -2.73 2.69 23.24
N GLY A 435 -2.18 1.52 23.54
CA GLY A 435 -2.81 0.54 24.44
C GLY A 435 -2.89 1.01 25.89
N ILE A 436 -1.82 1.62 26.41
CA ILE A 436 -1.75 2.10 27.79
C ILE A 436 -2.58 3.39 27.97
N ALA A 437 -2.84 4.15 26.91
CA ALA A 437 -3.56 5.43 26.98
C ALA A 437 -4.93 5.33 27.68
N CYS A 438 -5.63 4.21 27.56
CA CYS A 438 -6.93 4.00 28.23
C CYS A 438 -6.86 3.88 29.76
N LEU A 439 -5.66 3.69 30.35
CA LEU A 439 -5.47 3.63 31.80
C LEU A 439 -5.45 5.01 32.47
N PHE A 440 -5.33 6.07 31.68
CA PHE A 440 -5.25 7.44 32.19
C PHE A 440 -6.62 8.13 32.08
N SER A 441 -6.89 9.07 32.98
CA SER A 441 -8.03 9.97 32.86
C SER A 441 -7.73 11.13 31.91
N GLN A 442 -8.76 11.86 31.50
CA GLN A 442 -8.55 13.14 30.81
C GLN A 442 -7.93 14.17 31.77
N PRO A 443 -7.05 15.08 31.29
CA PRO A 443 -6.61 15.29 29.90
C PRO A 443 -5.41 14.41 29.48
N ALA A 444 -4.78 13.69 30.42
CA ALA A 444 -3.56 12.92 30.17
C ALA A 444 -3.74 11.83 29.09
N ALA A 445 -4.89 11.15 29.08
CA ALA A 445 -5.22 10.15 28.06
C ALA A 445 -5.07 10.68 26.62
N ASN A 446 -5.63 11.88 26.36
CA ASN A 446 -5.56 12.51 25.05
C ASN A 446 -4.11 12.83 24.68
N VAL A 447 -3.33 13.41 25.60
CA VAL A 447 -1.90 13.73 25.38
C VAL A 447 -1.10 12.48 25.00
N ILE A 448 -1.36 11.34 25.65
CA ILE A 448 -0.68 10.07 25.36
C ILE A 448 -1.04 9.57 23.96
N VAL A 449 -2.29 9.70 23.53
CA VAL A 449 -2.69 9.39 22.14
C VAL A 449 -1.99 10.32 21.14
N PHE A 450 -1.86 11.62 21.45
CA PHE A 450 -1.08 12.56 20.61
C PHE A 450 0.41 12.16 20.52
N ILE A 451 1.01 11.65 21.60
CA ILE A 451 2.38 11.11 21.57
C ILE A 451 2.45 9.85 20.69
N GLY A 452 1.46 8.96 20.79
CA GLY A 452 1.34 7.78 19.93
C GLY A 452 1.32 8.16 18.44
N MET A 453 0.60 9.23 18.08
CA MET A 453 0.58 9.75 16.71
C MET A 453 1.95 10.14 16.18
N ALA A 454 2.73 10.89 16.96
CA ALA A 454 4.05 11.32 16.54
C ALA A 454 4.94 10.12 16.21
N LEU A 455 4.82 9.04 17.00
CA LEU A 455 5.53 7.78 16.79
C LEU A 455 5.03 7.03 15.55
N LYS A 456 3.74 7.16 15.20
CA LYS A 456 3.12 6.51 14.04
C LYS A 456 3.53 7.11 12.69
N LEU A 457 4.07 8.33 12.64
CA LEU A 457 4.41 9.01 11.39
C LEU A 457 5.32 8.19 10.44
N VAL A 458 6.14 7.31 11.00
CA VAL A 458 7.09 6.46 10.26
C VAL A 458 6.42 5.28 9.53
N LYS A 459 5.13 5.00 9.80
CA LYS A 459 4.37 3.87 9.22
C LYS A 459 4.47 3.79 7.70
N SER A 460 4.27 4.91 7.01
CA SER A 460 4.27 5.00 5.55
C SER A 460 5.60 4.67 4.87
N VAL A 461 6.71 4.66 5.62
CA VAL A 461 8.07 4.40 5.12
C VAL A 461 8.41 2.92 5.12
N ILE A 462 7.75 2.11 5.95
CA ILE A 462 8.15 0.72 6.22
C ILE A 462 8.04 -0.16 4.96
N VAL A 463 6.93 -0.07 4.21
CA VAL A 463 6.72 -0.88 3.00
C VAL A 463 7.72 -0.54 1.89
N PRO A 464 7.97 0.75 1.54
CA PRO A 464 9.04 1.11 0.61
C PRO A 464 10.42 0.57 1.01
N VAL A 465 10.79 0.64 2.29
CA VAL A 465 12.09 0.13 2.78
C VAL A 465 12.19 -1.39 2.63
N ILE A 466 11.12 -2.13 2.97
CA ILE A 466 11.06 -3.58 2.76
C ILE A 466 11.20 -3.93 1.28
N ARG A 467 10.50 -3.20 0.39
CA ARG A 467 10.60 -3.42 -1.06
C ARG A 467 12.00 -3.11 -1.60
N ALA A 468 12.65 -2.06 -1.11
CA ALA A 468 14.04 -1.74 -1.46
C ALA A 468 15.03 -2.84 -0.99
N LEU A 469 14.83 -3.39 0.22
CA LEU A 469 15.60 -4.52 0.72
C LEU A 469 15.45 -5.75 -0.18
N LEU A 470 14.21 -6.12 -0.52
CA LEU A 470 13.90 -7.23 -1.43
C LEU A 470 14.57 -7.03 -2.81
N ALA A 471 14.43 -5.83 -3.40
CA ALA A 471 15.07 -5.50 -4.67
C ALA A 471 16.60 -5.69 -4.63
N SER A 472 17.23 -5.31 -3.51
CA SER A 472 18.69 -5.35 -3.38
C SER A 472 19.29 -6.75 -3.26
N TRP A 473 18.49 -7.75 -2.89
CA TRP A 473 18.98 -9.14 -2.69
C TRP A 473 18.65 -10.07 -3.85
N ILE A 474 17.65 -9.73 -4.64
CA ILE A 474 17.12 -10.62 -5.67
C ILE A 474 17.70 -10.21 -7.03
N LYS A 475 18.16 -11.20 -7.81
CA LYS A 475 18.65 -10.99 -9.18
C LYS A 475 17.54 -10.37 -10.04
N ALA A 476 17.89 -9.45 -10.93
CA ALA A 476 16.94 -8.73 -11.79
C ALA A 476 15.91 -9.64 -12.48
N ASN A 477 16.33 -10.82 -12.94
CA ASN A 477 15.47 -11.80 -13.62
C ASN A 477 14.36 -12.40 -12.72
N GLN A 478 14.51 -12.35 -11.40
CA GLN A 478 13.57 -12.95 -10.44
C GLN A 478 12.78 -11.92 -9.63
N GLN A 479 13.15 -10.63 -9.70
CA GLN A 479 12.54 -9.57 -8.89
C GLN A 479 11.02 -9.50 -9.08
N GLY A 480 10.53 -9.51 -10.32
CA GLY A 480 9.10 -9.40 -10.60
C GLY A 480 8.26 -10.52 -9.94
N ARG A 481 8.78 -11.75 -9.91
CA ARG A 481 8.10 -12.89 -9.29
C ARG A 481 8.04 -12.76 -7.77
N VAL A 482 9.13 -12.34 -7.13
CA VAL A 482 9.15 -12.18 -5.67
C VAL A 482 8.30 -10.99 -5.22
N PHE A 483 8.26 -9.89 -5.97
CA PHE A 483 7.36 -8.77 -5.69
C PHE A 483 5.88 -9.14 -5.81
N ALA A 484 5.53 -10.03 -6.75
CA ALA A 484 4.17 -10.56 -6.83
C ALA A 484 3.81 -11.38 -5.58
N ILE A 485 4.71 -12.25 -5.11
CA ILE A 485 4.51 -13.01 -3.86
C ILE A 485 4.42 -12.04 -2.66
N ALA A 486 5.27 -11.02 -2.60
CA ALA A 486 5.28 -10.03 -1.53
C ALA A 486 3.93 -9.31 -1.43
N SER A 487 3.39 -8.91 -2.58
CA SER A 487 2.09 -8.25 -2.67
C SER A 487 0.93 -9.18 -2.29
N LEU A 488 1.01 -10.47 -2.65
CA LEU A 488 0.01 -11.46 -2.23
C LEU A 488 0.03 -11.64 -0.71
N TRP A 489 1.22 -11.76 -0.13
CA TRP A 489 1.41 -11.95 1.30
C TRP A 489 0.97 -10.73 2.11
N GLU A 490 1.27 -9.53 1.60
CA GLU A 490 0.75 -8.26 2.12
C GLU A 490 -0.79 -8.26 2.17
N ARG A 491 -1.45 -8.69 1.08
CA ARG A 491 -2.92 -8.76 1.00
C ARG A 491 -3.53 -9.79 1.95
N ILE A 492 -2.92 -10.96 2.10
CA ILE A 492 -3.37 -11.97 3.08
C ILE A 492 -3.23 -11.42 4.51
N GLY A 493 -2.13 -10.71 4.79
CA GLY A 493 -1.94 -10.05 6.09
C GLY A 493 -3.00 -8.99 6.38
N LEU A 494 -3.36 -8.17 5.38
CA LEU A 494 -4.45 -7.19 5.50
C LEU A 494 -5.81 -7.85 5.74
N LEU A 495 -6.12 -8.93 5.03
CA LEU A 495 -7.35 -9.71 5.23
C LEU A 495 -7.43 -10.24 6.66
N LEU A 496 -6.35 -10.86 7.15
CA LEU A 496 -6.30 -11.38 8.51
C LEU A 496 -6.48 -10.24 9.53
N SER A 497 -5.89 -9.08 9.28
CA SER A 497 -6.02 -7.91 10.14
C SER A 497 -7.46 -7.41 10.26
N LEU A 498 -8.15 -7.20 9.13
CA LEU A 498 -9.53 -6.74 9.05
C LEU A 498 -10.51 -7.73 9.71
N ALA A 499 -10.21 -9.02 9.60
CA ALA A 499 -11.00 -10.08 10.20
C ALA A 499 -10.76 -10.24 11.71
N THR A 500 -9.52 -10.08 12.18
CA THR A 500 -9.16 -10.48 13.55
C THR A 500 -9.09 -9.31 14.53
N LEU A 501 -8.49 -8.17 14.16
CA LEU A 501 -8.24 -7.08 15.12
C LEU A 501 -9.53 -6.46 15.67
N PRO A 502 -10.58 -6.18 14.88
CA PRO A 502 -11.83 -5.69 15.43
C PRO A 502 -12.56 -6.75 16.27
N LEU A 503 -12.42 -8.05 15.96
CA LEU A 503 -12.98 -9.11 16.80
C LEU A 503 -12.25 -9.23 18.14
N ILE A 504 -10.92 -9.08 18.14
CA ILE A 504 -10.13 -9.01 19.38
C ILE A 504 -10.56 -7.79 20.20
N TYR A 505 -10.86 -6.66 19.54
CA TYR A 505 -11.41 -5.47 20.21
C TYR A 505 -12.73 -5.82 20.90
N ALA A 506 -13.70 -6.32 20.14
CA ALA A 506 -15.01 -6.72 20.63
C ALA A 506 -14.90 -7.66 21.85
N ALA A 507 -14.03 -8.67 21.77
CA ALA A 507 -13.84 -9.67 22.83
C ALA A 507 -13.15 -9.14 24.10
N THR A 508 -12.42 -8.03 24.01
CA THR A 508 -11.59 -7.51 25.12
C THR A 508 -12.11 -6.22 25.75
N LEU A 509 -13.23 -5.69 25.26
CA LEU A 509 -13.89 -4.48 25.78
C LEU A 509 -14.15 -4.52 27.29
N THR A 510 -14.50 -5.68 27.84
CA THR A 510 -14.82 -5.84 29.27
C THR A 510 -13.60 -6.10 30.15
N THR A 511 -12.51 -6.62 29.61
CA THR A 511 -11.29 -6.95 30.37
C THR A 511 -10.27 -5.83 30.32
N PHE A 512 -9.89 -5.41 29.11
CA PHE A 512 -8.92 -4.35 28.87
C PHE A 512 -9.08 -3.84 27.44
N ILE A 513 -9.64 -2.64 27.30
CA ILE A 513 -9.97 -2.01 26.01
C ILE A 513 -8.72 -1.86 25.11
N GLY A 514 -7.54 -1.62 25.72
CA GLY A 514 -6.26 -1.49 25.02
C GLY A 514 -5.64 -2.80 24.52
N SER A 515 -6.25 -3.97 24.75
CA SER A 515 -5.66 -5.28 24.45
C SER A 515 -5.29 -5.46 22.98
N VAL A 516 -6.10 -4.92 22.07
CA VAL A 516 -5.88 -5.01 20.61
C VAL A 516 -4.55 -4.38 20.22
N PHE A 517 -4.22 -3.23 20.82
CA PHE A 517 -2.96 -2.57 20.58
C PHE A 517 -1.79 -3.37 21.17
N MET A 518 -1.98 -4.06 22.29
CA MET A 518 -0.96 -4.95 22.87
C MET A 518 -0.72 -6.19 22.01
N VAL A 519 -1.78 -6.78 21.45
CA VAL A 519 -1.66 -7.88 20.47
C VAL A 519 -0.94 -7.39 19.21
N ALA A 520 -1.32 -6.23 18.68
CA ALA A 520 -0.63 -5.62 17.55
C ALA A 520 0.85 -5.30 17.87
N ALA A 521 1.14 -4.83 19.08
CA ALA A 521 2.50 -4.60 19.57
C ALA A 521 3.30 -5.90 19.61
N ALA A 522 2.71 -7.01 20.10
CA ALA A 522 3.38 -8.32 20.09
C ALA A 522 3.72 -8.78 18.68
N ILE A 523 2.81 -8.61 17.72
CA ILE A 523 3.03 -8.96 16.30
C ILE A 523 4.15 -8.11 15.69
N ILE A 524 4.16 -6.80 15.96
CA ILE A 524 5.25 -5.91 15.49
C ILE A 524 6.56 -6.23 16.20
N GLY A 525 6.53 -6.60 17.48
CA GLY A 525 7.69 -7.06 18.23
C GLY A 525 8.32 -8.31 17.61
N MET A 526 7.51 -9.28 17.17
CA MET A 526 8.00 -10.43 16.40
C MET A 526 8.64 -9.99 15.07
N ALA A 527 8.03 -9.03 14.36
CA ALA A 527 8.60 -8.49 13.11
C ALA A 527 9.96 -7.79 13.36
N LEU A 528 10.10 -7.09 14.48
CA LEU A 528 11.35 -6.43 14.90
C LEU A 528 12.44 -7.47 15.22
N VAL A 529 12.09 -8.53 15.95
CA VAL A 529 13.01 -9.65 16.23
C VAL A 529 13.48 -10.32 14.94
N PHE A 530 12.56 -10.60 14.02
CA PHE A 530 12.90 -11.14 12.69
C PHE A 530 13.81 -10.19 11.91
N THR A 531 13.56 -8.88 11.98
CA THR A 531 14.44 -7.88 11.37
C THR A 531 15.86 -7.92 11.96
N GLY A 532 16.00 -8.15 13.26
CA GLY A 532 17.31 -8.31 13.92
C GLY A 532 18.08 -9.57 13.48
N PHE A 533 17.39 -10.64 13.08
CA PHE A 533 18.04 -11.86 12.58
C PHE A 533 18.51 -11.79 11.13
N ILE A 534 18.01 -10.82 10.35
CA ILE A 534 18.36 -10.65 8.94
C ILE A 534 19.89 -10.61 8.70
N PRO A 535 20.69 -9.75 9.37
CA PRO A 535 22.12 -9.66 9.12
C PRO A 535 22.86 -10.96 9.45
N VAL A 536 22.41 -11.66 10.49
CA VAL A 536 23.01 -12.91 10.96
C VAL A 536 22.79 -14.03 9.95
N ILE A 537 21.55 -14.20 9.49
CA ILE A 537 21.19 -15.25 8.53
C ILE A 537 21.82 -14.96 7.16
N TYR A 538 21.84 -13.70 6.73
CA TYR A 538 22.48 -13.32 5.47
C TYR A 538 23.98 -13.67 5.47
N LYS A 539 24.70 -13.33 6.55
CA LYS A 539 26.14 -13.64 6.69
C LYS A 539 26.42 -15.15 6.78
N ARG A 540 25.46 -15.95 7.25
CA ARG A 540 25.59 -17.41 7.30
C ARG A 540 25.38 -18.04 5.92
N SER A 541 24.42 -17.54 5.15
CA SER A 541 24.10 -18.01 3.80
C SER A 541 25.22 -17.74 2.79
N THR A 542 26.15 -16.82 3.07
CA THR A 542 27.28 -16.49 2.18
C THR A 542 28.56 -17.26 2.50
N LYS A 543 28.60 -17.97 3.63
CA LYS A 543 29.73 -18.83 4.04
C LYS A 543 29.56 -20.30 3.63
N LEU A 544 28.39 -20.67 3.11
CA LEU A 544 28.04 -21.98 2.52
C LEU A 544 28.01 -21.84 0.98
#